data_AF-A0A955SN03-F1
#
_entry.id   AF-A0A955SN03-F1
#
_cell.length_a   1.000
_cell.length_b   1.000
_cell.length_c   1.000
_cell.angle_alpha   90.00
_cell.angle_beta   90.00
_cell.angle_gamma   90.00
#
_symmetry.space_group_name_H-M   'P 1'
#
loop_
_entity.id
_entity.type
_entity.pdbx_description
1 polymer ?
#
loop_
_entity_poly.entity_id
_entity_poly.type
_entity_poly.pdbx_seq_one_letter_code
_entity_poly.pdbx_strand_id
1 'polypeptide(L)'
;MPTPIHERSERLEARATRDQKALLKQAADIQGRSLSDFVVQAASDAAKKVVEEQQIIKLTKEEQEGFVKALLNPPKPGPRLRAAARRYRKAMGR
;
A
#
# COMPACT_ATOMS: atom_id res chain seq x y z
N MET A 1 -16.10 19.40 -13.24
CA MET A 1 -14.83 19.68 -12.54
C MET A 1 -13.71 19.28 -13.49
N PRO A 2 -12.88 20.20 -14.02
CA PRO A 2 -11.71 19.81 -14.77
C PRO A 2 -10.72 19.13 -13.82
N THR A 3 -10.26 17.93 -14.17
CA THR A 3 -9.21 17.20 -13.45
C THR A 3 -7.92 18.03 -13.48
N PRO A 4 -7.20 18.20 -12.36
CA PRO A 4 -5.95 18.95 -12.37
C PRO A 4 -4.97 18.26 -13.34
N ILE A 5 -4.42 19.01 -14.29
CA ILE A 5 -3.31 18.53 -15.12
C ILE A 5 -2.12 18.45 -14.18
N HIS A 6 -1.72 17.22 -13.80
CA HIS A 6 -0.55 17.01 -12.96
C HIS A 6 0.67 17.18 -13.85
N GLU A 7 1.34 18.33 -13.77
CA GLU A 7 2.59 18.56 -14.48
C GLU A 7 3.66 17.60 -13.97
N ARG A 8 4.44 17.02 -14.90
CA ARG A 8 5.57 16.14 -14.57
C ARG A 8 6.78 16.99 -14.13
N SER A 9 6.66 17.69 -12.99
CA SER A 9 7.69 18.58 -12.44
C SER A 9 8.78 17.85 -11.66
N GLU A 10 8.43 16.70 -11.06
CA GLU A 10 9.32 15.94 -10.18
C GLU A 10 10.27 15.01 -10.95
N ARG A 11 11.52 14.95 -10.51
CA ARG A 11 12.56 14.10 -11.12
C ARG A 11 12.88 12.90 -10.24
N LEU A 12 12.82 11.71 -10.84
CA LEU A 12 13.28 10.46 -10.22
C LEU A 12 14.69 10.13 -10.72
N GLU A 13 15.70 10.24 -9.85
CA GLU A 13 17.08 9.93 -10.19
C GLU A 13 17.44 8.50 -9.75
N ALA A 14 17.88 7.68 -10.70
CA ALA A 14 18.33 6.30 -10.44
C ALA A 14 19.53 5.95 -11.32
N ARG A 15 20.46 5.16 -10.77
CA ARG A 15 21.58 4.58 -11.52
C ARG A 15 21.22 3.16 -11.94
N ALA A 16 21.52 2.82 -13.18
CA ALA A 16 21.34 1.50 -13.74
C ALA A 16 22.62 1.03 -14.45
N THR A 17 22.88 -0.27 -14.43
CA THR A 17 23.93 -0.86 -15.24
C THR A 17 23.57 -0.80 -16.73
N ARG A 18 24.56 -1.06 -17.60
CA ARG A 18 24.33 -1.12 -19.05
C ARG A 18 23.27 -2.18 -19.41
N ASP A 19 23.35 -3.35 -18.77
CA ASP A 19 22.45 -4.48 -19.03
C ASP A 19 21.03 -4.17 -18.55
N GLN A 20 20.89 -3.55 -17.38
CA GLN A 20 19.59 -3.09 -16.88
C GLN A 20 18.96 -2.08 -17.84
N LYS A 21 19.73 -1.08 -18.30
CA LYS A 21 19.24 -0.09 -19.26
C LYS A 21 18.82 -0.75 -20.58
N ALA A 22 19.59 -1.71 -21.09
CA ALA A 22 19.27 -2.43 -22.31
C ALA A 22 17.95 -3.22 -22.19
N LEU A 23 17.78 -3.96 -21.08
CA LEU A 23 16.56 -4.70 -20.79
C LEU A 23 15.33 -3.78 -20.68
N LEU A 24 15.45 -2.70 -19.92
CA LEU A 24 14.37 -1.72 -19.74
C LEU A 24 13.99 -1.06 -21.08
N LYS A 25 14.98 -0.75 -21.93
CA LYS A 25 14.73 -0.20 -23.26
C LYS A 25 14.00 -1.21 -24.14
N GLN A 26 14.45 -2.46 -24.17
CA GLN A 26 13.77 -3.51 -24.94
C GLN A 26 12.31 -3.68 -24.50
N ALA A 27 12.05 -3.68 -23.18
CA ALA A 27 10.70 -3.78 -22.65
C ALA A 27 9.84 -2.56 -23.00
N ALA A 28 10.42 -1.35 -23.01
CA ALA A 28 9.74 -0.14 -23.45
C ALA A 28 9.39 -0.18 -24.95
N ASP A 29 10.35 -0.62 -25.78
CA ASP A 29 10.20 -0.77 -27.23
C ASP A 29 9.08 -1.78 -27.57
N ILE A 30 9.01 -2.92 -26.85
CA ILE A 30 7.93 -3.93 -27.00
C ILE A 30 6.55 -3.32 -26.72
N GLN A 31 6.45 -2.39 -25.78
CA GLN A 31 5.20 -1.75 -25.41
C GLN A 31 4.91 -0.45 -26.18
N GLY A 32 5.76 -0.09 -27.15
CA GLY A 32 5.56 1.09 -27.99
C GLY A 32 5.62 2.42 -27.22
N ARG A 33 6.38 2.49 -26.12
CA ARG A 33 6.49 3.69 -25.27
C ARG A 33 7.94 4.07 -24.99
N SER A 34 8.16 5.32 -24.60
CA SER A 34 9.50 5.79 -24.26
C SER A 34 10.05 5.07 -23.01
N LEU A 35 11.39 4.96 -22.93
CA LEU A 35 12.05 4.38 -21.74
C LEU A 35 11.66 5.11 -20.45
N SER A 36 11.55 6.43 -20.48
CA SER A 36 11.16 7.23 -19.30
C SER A 36 9.75 6.88 -18.85
N ASP A 37 8.80 6.84 -19.78
CA ASP A 37 7.40 6.50 -19.49
C ASP A 37 7.25 5.06 -18.99
N PHE A 38 7.99 4.12 -19.59
CA PHE A 38 8.05 2.74 -19.12
C PHE A 38 8.54 2.65 -17.67
N VAL A 39 9.65 3.32 -17.34
CA VAL A 39 10.26 3.27 -16.00
C VAL A 39 9.32 3.89 -14.96
N VAL A 40 8.72 5.05 -15.25
CA VAL A 40 7.78 5.71 -14.34
C VAL A 40 6.55 4.82 -14.10
N GLN A 41 5.99 4.22 -15.15
CA GLN A 41 4.84 3.34 -15.02
C GLN A 41 5.18 2.08 -14.22
N ALA A 42 6.28 1.40 -14.56
CA ALA A 42 6.71 0.19 -13.87
C ALA A 42 7.00 0.43 -12.38
N ALA A 43 7.67 1.54 -12.05
CA ALA A 43 7.91 1.94 -10.67
C ALA A 43 6.61 2.25 -9.93
N SER A 44 5.67 2.94 -10.58
CA SER A 44 4.35 3.25 -10.02
C SER A 44 3.53 1.99 -9.73
N ASP A 45 3.53 1.02 -10.65
CA ASP A 45 2.81 -0.25 -10.48
C ASP A 45 3.43 -1.10 -9.36
N ALA A 46 4.76 -1.11 -9.25
CA ALA A 46 5.45 -1.76 -8.13
C ALA A 46 5.12 -1.08 -6.79
N ALA A 47 5.12 0.25 -6.75
CA ALA A 47 4.80 1.00 -5.54
C ALA A 47 3.35 0.74 -5.08
N LYS A 48 2.38 0.73 -6.00
CA LYS A 48 0.98 0.40 -5.68
C LYS A 48 0.85 -0.97 -5.04
N LYS A 49 1.49 -2.00 -5.61
CA LYS A 49 1.48 -3.35 -5.04
C LYS A 49 2.03 -3.37 -3.61
N VAL A 50 3.16 -2.71 -3.36
CA VAL A 50 3.75 -2.64 -2.01
C VAL A 50 2.81 -1.94 -1.01
N VAL A 51 2.16 -0.84 -1.43
CA VAL A 51 1.22 -0.12 -0.57
C VAL A 51 -0.03 -0.95 -0.30
N GLU A 52 -0.60 -1.60 -1.33
CA GLU A 52 -1.77 -2.48 -1.18
C GLU A 52 -1.46 -3.68 -0.28
N GLU A 53 -0.30 -4.33 -0.44
CA GLU A 53 0.13 -5.46 0.39
C GLU A 53 0.24 -5.10 1.88
N GLN A 54 0.65 -3.87 2.19
CA GLN A 54 0.68 -3.36 3.57
C GLN A 54 -0.72 -3.08 4.14
N GLN A 55 -1.70 -2.74 3.30
CA GLN A 55 -3.04 -2.36 3.73
C GLN A 55 -4.02 -3.54 3.79
N ILE A 56 -3.72 -4.65 3.12
CA ILE A 56 -4.61 -5.81 3.04
C ILE A 56 -4.27 -6.82 4.14
N ILE A 57 -5.22 -7.04 5.06
CA ILE A 57 -5.19 -8.19 5.97
C ILE A 57 -5.78 -9.39 5.22
N LYS A 58 -4.93 -10.34 4.84
CA LYS A 58 -5.36 -11.62 4.26
C LYS A 58 -5.76 -12.55 5.39
N LEU A 59 -7.01 -12.98 5.41
CA LEU A 59 -7.56 -13.92 6.38
C LEU A 59 -7.75 -15.30 5.75
N THR A 60 -7.54 -16.37 6.51
CA THR A 60 -8.06 -17.69 6.14
C THR A 60 -9.58 -17.69 6.19
N LYS A 61 -10.20 -18.76 5.69
CA LYS A 61 -11.66 -18.90 5.76
C LYS A 61 -12.15 -18.89 7.22
N GLU A 62 -11.46 -19.61 8.11
CA GLU A 62 -11.81 -19.66 9.53
C GLU A 62 -11.66 -18.28 10.20
N GLU A 63 -10.60 -17.56 9.87
CA GLU A 63 -10.36 -16.20 10.38
C GLU A 63 -11.40 -15.20 9.87
N GLN A 64 -11.81 -15.31 8.59
CA GLN A 64 -12.88 -14.51 8.00
C GLN A 64 -14.21 -14.76 8.72
N GLU A 65 -14.59 -16.03 8.95
CA GLU A 65 -15.80 -16.38 9.67
C GLU A 65 -15.78 -15.83 11.10
N GLY A 66 -14.63 -15.95 11.80
CA GLY A 66 -14.42 -15.38 13.12
C GLY A 66 -14.55 -13.85 13.14
N PHE A 67 -13.95 -13.18 12.16
CA PHE A 67 -14.00 -11.72 12.00
C PHE A 67 -15.44 -11.23 11.75
N VAL A 68 -16.15 -11.84 10.80
CA VAL A 68 -17.54 -11.47 10.49
C VAL A 68 -18.45 -11.73 11.68
N LYS A 69 -18.28 -12.86 12.38
CA LYS A 69 -19.06 -13.17 13.60
C LYS A 69 -18.83 -12.11 14.69
N ALA A 70 -17.59 -11.66 14.88
CA ALA A 70 -17.26 -10.60 15.83
C ALA A 70 -17.81 -9.23 15.43
N LEU A 71 -17.89 -8.91 14.13
CA LEU A 71 -18.51 -7.69 13.63
C LEU A 71 -20.04 -7.68 13.86
N LEU A 72 -20.70 -8.79 13.55
CA LEU A 72 -22.15 -8.92 13.68
C LEU A 72 -22.60 -9.09 15.14
N ASN A 73 -21.76 -9.71 15.97
CA ASN A 73 -22.04 -9.97 17.39
C ASN A 73 -20.87 -9.48 18.25
N PRO A 74 -20.71 -8.16 18.44
CA PRO A 74 -19.56 -7.61 19.12
C PRO A 74 -19.52 -8.06 20.60
N PRO A 75 -18.47 -8.76 21.04
CA PRO A 75 -18.37 -9.21 22.42
C PRO A 75 -18.12 -8.02 23.36
N LYS A 76 -18.66 -8.09 24.58
CA LYS A 76 -18.35 -7.09 25.61
C LYS A 76 -16.84 -7.14 25.94
N PRO A 77 -16.16 -5.99 26.11
CA PRO A 77 -14.74 -5.96 26.37
C PRO A 77 -14.42 -6.64 27.70
N GLY A 78 -13.47 -7.58 27.73
CA GLY A 78 -13.11 -8.33 28.93
C GLY A 78 -12.49 -7.48 30.06
N PRO A 79 -12.37 -8.03 31.29
CA PRO A 79 -11.84 -7.30 32.45
C PRO A 79 -10.45 -6.68 32.23
N ARG A 80 -9.56 -7.42 31.55
CA ARG A 80 -8.19 -6.96 31.21
C ARG A 80 -8.20 -5.79 30.22
N LEU A 81 -9.03 -5.85 29.18
CA LEU A 81 -9.15 -4.78 28.19
C LEU A 81 -9.73 -3.51 28.83
N ARG A 82 -10.74 -3.65 29.70
CA ARG A 82 -11.28 -2.52 30.49
C ARG A 82 -10.23 -1.90 31.42
N ALA A 83 -9.40 -2.72 32.07
CA ALA A 83 -8.31 -2.23 32.92
C ALA A 83 -7.24 -1.49 32.11
N ALA A 84 -6.87 -1.99 30.93
CA ALA A 84 -5.93 -1.33 30.02
C ALA A 84 -6.48 0.03 29.54
N ALA A 85 -7.75 0.09 29.14
CA ALA A 85 -8.39 1.34 28.73
C ALA A 85 -8.42 2.39 29.86
N ARG A 86 -8.65 1.97 31.12
CA ARG A 86 -8.57 2.87 32.29
C ARG A 86 -7.16 3.39 32.53
N ARG A 87 -6.15 2.52 32.43
CA ARG A 87 -4.73 2.92 32.56
C ARG A 87 -4.34 3.94 31.48
N TYR A 88 -4.75 3.69 30.24
CA TYR A 88 -4.48 4.60 29.13
C TYR A 88 -5.11 5.98 29.35
N ARG A 89 -6.38 6.04 29.77
CA ARG A 89 -7.06 7.31 30.11
C ARG A 89 -6.33 8.10 31.19
N LYS A 90 -5.94 7.42 32.27
CA LYS A 90 -5.17 8.02 33.38
C LYS A 90 -3.82 8.57 32.92
N ALA A 91 -3.14 7.90 31.99
CA ALA A 91 -1.85 8.34 31.45
C ALA A 91 -1.98 9.51 30.46
N MET A 92 -3.09 9.61 29.73
CA MET A 92 -3.35 10.67 28.73
C MET A 92 -4.13 11.87 29.28
N GLY A 93 -4.35 11.97 30.60
CA GLY A 93 -4.96 13.13 31.24
C GLY A 93 -6.43 13.41 30.85
N ARG A 94 -7.18 12.39 30.43
CA ARG A 94 -8.63 12.47 30.17
C ARG A 94 -9.44 11.72 31.22
#